data_AF-A0ABD6EJG0-F1
#
_entry.id   AF-A0ABD6EJG0-F1
#
_cell.length_a   1.000
_cell.length_b   1.000
_cell.length_c   1.000
_cell.angle_alpha   90.00
_cell.angle_beta   90.00
_cell.angle_gamma   90.00
#
_symmetry.space_group_name_H-M   'P 1'
#
loop_
_entity.id
_entity.type
_entity.pdbx_description
1 polymer ?
#
loop_
_entity_poly.entity_id
_entity_poly.type
_entity_poly.pdbx_seq_one_letter_code
_entity_poly.pdbx_strand_id
1 'polypeptide(L)'
;MTVSMRAHEKFLVFLYSTSIFLSMLLFYWSGIYCQIFNCVLSWQLRNRQYAQIFPTCSACLTTIASVFWLLTNSVFLDWQHRHSYGFLEMPTAVGCSLLGGVSAVIEFHSSVDYTYLNWGEKWNLAAIDSTILAFLHAVIAFALN
;
A
#
# COMPACT_ATOMS: atom_id res chain seq x y z
N MET A 1 -28.75 21.51 -7.51
CA MET A 1 -27.95 20.33 -7.91
C MET A 1 -26.72 20.25 -6.99
N THR A 2 -26.86 19.79 -5.75
CA THR A 2 -25.79 19.90 -4.72
C THR A 2 -25.72 18.70 -3.75
N VAL A 3 -26.50 17.65 -3.99
CA VAL A 3 -26.59 16.49 -3.08
C VAL A 3 -25.71 15.31 -3.53
N SER A 4 -25.36 15.23 -4.82
CA SER A 4 -24.59 14.09 -5.37
C SER A 4 -23.07 14.16 -5.12
N MET A 5 -22.49 15.33 -4.83
CA MET A 5 -21.03 15.47 -4.64
C MET A 5 -20.51 14.90 -3.31
N ARG A 6 -21.39 14.74 -2.30
CA ARG A 6 -20.97 14.33 -0.94
C ARG A 6 -20.69 12.83 -0.80
N ALA A 7 -21.17 12.00 -1.72
CA ALA A 7 -20.99 10.55 -1.64
C ALA A 7 -19.63 10.09 -2.21
N HIS A 8 -19.20 10.70 -3.31
CA HIS A 8 -17.94 10.41 -3.98
C HIS A 8 -16.72 10.80 -3.11
N GLU A 9 -16.74 12.00 -2.51
CA GLU A 9 -15.69 12.42 -1.58
C GLU A 9 -15.59 11.49 -0.36
N LYS A 10 -16.72 11.08 0.22
CA LYS A 10 -16.74 10.12 1.34
C LYS A 10 -16.19 8.76 0.94
N PHE A 11 -16.49 8.31 -0.27
CA PHE A 11 -15.97 7.07 -0.81
C PHE A 11 -14.44 7.14 -0.98
N LEU A 12 -13.90 8.23 -1.54
CA LEU A 12 -12.46 8.43 -1.64
C LEU A 12 -11.79 8.52 -0.26
N VAL A 13 -12.36 9.26 0.69
CA VAL A 13 -11.83 9.31 2.07
C VAL A 13 -11.80 7.92 2.70
N PHE A 14 -12.84 7.11 2.51
CA PHE A 14 -12.86 5.73 2.98
C PHE A 14 -11.75 4.88 2.33
N LEU A 15 -11.56 4.99 1.02
CA LEU A 15 -10.50 4.26 0.31
C LEU A 15 -9.10 4.68 0.78
N TYR A 16 -8.79 5.97 0.84
CA TYR A 16 -7.49 6.46 1.32
C TYR A 16 -7.25 6.13 2.80
N SER A 17 -8.29 6.14 3.65
CA SER A 17 -8.16 5.69 5.05
C SER A 17 -7.83 4.20 5.13
N THR A 18 -8.48 3.39 4.28
CA THR A 18 -8.21 1.96 4.18
C THR A 18 -6.80 1.70 3.65
N SER A 19 -6.33 2.49 2.67
CA SER A 19 -4.95 2.44 2.18
C SER A 19 -3.92 2.67 3.30
N ILE A 20 -4.13 3.68 4.14
CA ILE A 20 -3.22 3.98 5.26
C ILE A 20 -3.14 2.77 6.20
N PHE A 21 -4.29 2.17 6.54
CA PHE A 21 -4.34 1.00 7.41
C PHE A 21 -3.61 -0.21 6.80
N LEU A 22 -3.88 -0.53 5.53
CA LEU A 22 -3.22 -1.63 4.82
C LEU A 22 -1.71 -1.37 4.65
N SER A 23 -1.30 -0.13 4.37
CA SER A 23 0.12 0.22 4.26
C SER A 23 0.85 0.05 5.60
N MET A 24 0.23 0.40 6.72
CA MET A 24 0.76 0.15 8.06
C MET A 24 0.86 -1.34 8.38
N LEU A 25 -0.13 -2.14 7.98
CA LEU A 25 -0.08 -3.60 8.10
C LEU A 25 1.07 -4.17 7.27
N LEU A 26 1.23 -3.75 6.02
CA LEU A 26 2.32 -4.20 5.16
C LEU A 26 3.67 -3.91 5.79
N PHE A 27 3.86 -2.70 6.33
CA PHE A 27 5.07 -2.32 7.07
C PHE A 27 5.30 -3.21 8.31
N TYR A 28 4.24 -3.53 9.04
CA TYR A 28 4.32 -4.44 10.18
C TYR A 28 4.74 -5.85 9.77
N TRP A 29 4.11 -6.44 8.75
CA TRP A 29 4.40 -7.79 8.28
C TRP A 29 5.82 -7.90 7.67
N SER A 30 6.20 -6.92 6.84
CA SER A 30 7.49 -6.93 6.14
C SER A 30 8.65 -6.57 7.06
N GLY A 31 8.49 -5.57 7.93
CA GLY A 31 9.57 -5.05 8.77
C GLY A 31 9.60 -5.62 10.20
N ILE A 32 8.54 -5.37 10.96
CA ILE A 32 8.57 -5.51 12.43
C ILE A 32 8.28 -6.95 12.87
N TYR A 33 7.38 -7.67 12.21
CA TYR A 33 6.87 -8.95 12.69
C TYR A 33 7.96 -9.97 13.00
N CYS A 34 8.98 -10.11 12.14
CA CYS A 34 10.05 -11.08 12.42
C CYS A 34 10.99 -10.65 13.54
N GLN A 35 11.12 -9.36 13.82
CA GLN A 35 11.89 -8.87 14.96
C GLN A 35 11.20 -9.21 16.28
N ILE A 36 9.87 -9.16 16.32
CA ILE A 36 9.08 -9.45 17.53
C ILE A 36 9.00 -10.95 17.80
N PHE A 37 8.71 -11.76 16.78
CA PHE A 37 8.44 -13.19 16.95
C PHE A 37 9.67 -14.09 16.79
N ASN A 38 10.88 -13.52 16.74
CA ASN A 38 12.15 -14.25 16.62
C ASN A 38 12.08 -15.35 15.57
N CYS A 39 11.67 -15.00 14.35
CA CYS A 39 11.65 -15.94 13.23
C CYS A 39 13.00 -16.66 13.13
N VAL A 40 13.02 -17.99 13.09
CA VAL A 40 14.25 -18.77 12.99
C VAL A 40 14.93 -18.48 11.64
N LEU A 41 16.08 -17.80 11.67
CA LEU A 41 16.86 -17.42 10.49
C LEU A 41 17.75 -18.59 10.02
N SER A 42 17.33 -19.33 8.98
CA SER A 42 18.23 -20.17 8.17
C SER A 42 19.02 -19.34 7.14
N TRP A 43 20.14 -19.88 6.63
CA TRP A 43 21.14 -19.18 5.80
C TRP A 43 20.60 -18.56 4.49
N GLN A 44 19.46 -19.04 3.96
CA GLN A 44 18.77 -18.44 2.81
C GLN A 44 18.12 -17.07 3.12
N LEU A 45 18.08 -16.61 4.38
CA LEU A 45 17.40 -15.38 4.77
C LEU A 45 18.19 -14.09 4.53
N ARG A 46 19.52 -14.10 4.34
CA ARG A 46 20.26 -12.84 4.11
C ARG A 46 19.82 -12.15 2.80
N ASN A 47 19.65 -12.92 1.72
CA ASN A 47 19.09 -12.40 0.47
C ASN A 47 17.61 -11.99 0.60
N ARG A 48 16.86 -12.66 1.49
CA ARG A 48 15.45 -12.32 1.75
C ARG A 48 15.29 -11.00 2.51
N GLN A 49 16.18 -10.68 3.46
CA GLN A 49 16.16 -9.38 4.14
C GLN A 49 16.35 -8.21 3.18
N TYR A 50 17.20 -8.35 2.16
CA TYR A 50 17.35 -7.34 1.11
C TYR A 50 16.06 -7.17 0.28
N ALA A 51 15.37 -8.28 -0.02
CA ALA A 51 14.10 -8.23 -0.74
C ALA A 51 12.99 -7.52 0.06
N GLN A 52 12.98 -7.66 1.39
CA GLN A 52 11.99 -7.01 2.27
C GLN A 52 12.17 -5.49 2.43
N ILE A 53 13.33 -4.93 2.04
CA ILE A 53 13.55 -3.48 2.07
C ILE A 53 12.55 -2.78 1.14
N PHE A 54 12.31 -3.34 -0.04
CA PHE A 54 11.43 -2.71 -1.03
C PHE A 54 9.97 -2.61 -0.54
N PRO A 55 9.29 -3.70 -0.10
CA PRO A 55 7.94 -3.61 0.46
C PRO A 55 7.83 -2.65 1.64
N THR A 56 8.87 -2.58 2.48
CA THR A 56 8.92 -1.67 3.62
C THR A 56 9.01 -0.21 3.19
N CYS A 57 9.88 0.12 2.22
CA CYS A 57 9.96 1.46 1.64
C CYS A 57 8.68 1.83 0.88
N SER A 58 8.12 0.89 0.12
CA SER A 58 6.85 1.03 -0.59
C SER A 58 5.73 1.40 0.38
N ALA A 59 5.57 0.66 1.47
CA ALA A 59 4.58 0.92 2.51
C ALA A 59 4.71 2.33 3.11
N CYS A 60 5.94 2.78 3.41
CA CYS A 60 6.19 4.13 3.89
C CYS A 60 5.76 5.19 2.87
N LEU A 61 6.14 5.03 1.59
CA LEU A 61 5.81 5.97 0.52
C LEU A 61 4.29 6.04 0.30
N THR A 62 3.61 4.89 0.25
CA THR A 62 2.15 4.83 0.09
C THR A 62 1.42 5.45 1.27
N THR A 63 1.92 5.26 2.50
CA THR A 63 1.38 5.91 3.70
C THR A 63 1.53 7.43 3.62
N ILE A 64 2.72 7.92 3.28
CA ILE A 64 2.98 9.37 3.14
C ILE A 64 2.09 9.98 2.07
N ALA A 65 1.99 9.34 0.89
CA ALA A 65 1.16 9.83 -0.21
C ALA A 65 -0.34 9.89 0.19
N SER A 66 -0.84 8.85 0.88
CA SER A 66 -2.23 8.78 1.31
C SER A 66 -2.56 9.76 2.42
N VAL A 67 -1.65 9.96 3.38
CA VAL A 67 -1.78 10.99 4.42
C VAL A 67 -1.72 12.39 3.80
N PHE A 68 -0.82 12.61 2.84
CA PHE A 68 -0.73 13.89 2.14
C PHE A 68 -2.05 14.22 1.43
N TRP A 69 -2.64 13.27 0.70
CA TRP A 69 -3.95 13.45 0.06
C TRP A 69 -5.06 13.78 1.08
N LEU A 70 -5.07 13.12 2.24
CA LEU A 70 -6.07 13.35 3.28
C LEU A 70 -5.91 14.74 3.92
N LEU A 71 -4.67 15.18 4.14
CA LEU A 71 -4.35 16.52 4.63
C LEU A 71 -4.73 17.60 3.62
N THR A 72 -4.38 17.41 2.34
CA THR A 72 -4.73 18.41 1.31
C THR A 72 -6.23 18.54 1.15
N ASN A 73 -6.99 17.43 1.18
CA ASN A 73 -8.44 17.46 1.11
C ASN A 73 -9.12 18.01 2.37
N SER A 74 -8.48 17.89 3.54
CA SER A 74 -9.02 18.43 4.81
C SER A 74 -8.73 19.93 4.99
N VAL A 75 -7.54 20.40 4.57
CA VAL A 75 -7.08 21.78 4.79
C VAL A 75 -7.48 22.69 3.62
N PHE A 76 -7.37 22.23 2.38
CA PHE A 76 -7.70 23.01 1.19
C PHE A 76 -9.13 22.71 0.72
N LEU A 77 -10.10 23.26 1.45
CA LEU A 77 -11.51 23.21 1.05
C LEU A 77 -11.81 24.09 -0.18
N ASP A 78 -10.91 25.01 -0.51
CA ASP A 78 -11.14 26.04 -1.53
C ASP A 78 -11.01 25.49 -2.96
N TRP A 79 -12.02 25.79 -3.79
CA TRP A 79 -12.22 25.20 -5.13
C TRP A 79 -11.01 25.42 -6.07
N GLN A 80 -10.39 26.59 -5.97
CA GLN A 80 -9.33 27.02 -6.88
C GLN A 80 -8.00 26.29 -6.63
N HIS A 81 -7.74 25.89 -5.37
CA HIS A 81 -6.55 25.13 -5.02
C HIS A 81 -6.71 23.65 -5.34
N ARG A 82 -7.90 23.05 -5.12
CA ARG A 82 -8.15 21.64 -5.48
C ARG A 82 -7.89 21.35 -6.95
N HIS A 83 -8.27 22.26 -7.84
CA HIS A 83 -8.09 22.04 -9.28
C HIS A 83 -6.62 22.04 -9.72
N SER A 84 -5.75 22.78 -9.02
CA SER A 84 -4.30 22.83 -9.30
C SER A 84 -3.52 21.67 -8.68
N TYR A 85 -4.03 20.99 -7.66
CA TYR A 85 -3.37 19.81 -7.06
C TYR A 85 -3.98 18.48 -7.53
N GLY A 86 -5.24 18.49 -8.00
CA GLY A 86 -5.96 17.31 -8.48
C GLY A 86 -5.25 16.55 -9.61
N PHE A 87 -4.46 17.24 -10.44
CA PHE A 87 -3.74 16.61 -11.56
C PHE A 87 -2.70 15.57 -11.10
N LEU A 88 -2.20 15.67 -9.87
CA LEU A 88 -1.23 14.71 -9.31
C LEU A 88 -1.89 13.54 -8.57
N GLU A 89 -3.19 13.62 -8.26
CA GLU A 89 -3.87 12.58 -7.47
C GLU A 89 -3.96 11.25 -8.23
N MET A 90 -4.31 11.29 -9.52
CA MET A 90 -4.38 10.08 -10.33
C MET A 90 -2.98 9.47 -10.59
N PRO A 91 -1.94 10.22 -11.02
CA PRO A 91 -0.59 9.68 -11.15
C PRO A 91 -0.02 9.09 -9.86
N THR A 92 -0.30 9.71 -8.70
CA THR A 92 0.15 9.19 -7.41
C THR A 92 -0.58 7.91 -7.02
N ALA A 93 -1.89 7.82 -7.28
CA ALA A 93 -2.65 6.59 -7.07
C ALA A 93 -2.14 5.44 -7.96
N VAL A 94 -1.87 5.70 -9.24
CA VAL A 94 -1.27 4.71 -10.16
C VAL A 94 0.11 4.28 -9.68
N GLY A 95 0.96 5.23 -9.26
CA GLY A 95 2.27 4.94 -8.69
C GLY A 95 2.19 4.05 -7.45
N CYS A 96 1.26 4.34 -6.53
CA CYS A 96 1.04 3.52 -5.34
C CYS A 96 0.53 2.11 -5.69
N SER A 97 -0.31 1.98 -6.72
CA SER A 97 -0.77 0.68 -7.22
C SER A 97 0.39 -0.15 -7.78
N LEU A 98 1.28 0.45 -8.57
CA LEU A 98 2.48 -0.20 -9.09
C LEU A 98 3.44 -0.64 -7.96
N LEU A 99 3.68 0.24 -6.98
CA LEU A 99 4.51 -0.08 -5.81
C LEU A 99 3.93 -1.24 -5.00
N GLY A 100 2.61 -1.25 -4.79
CA GLY A 100 1.90 -2.38 -4.18
C GLY A 100 2.04 -3.66 -4.98
N GLY A 101 1.90 -3.59 -6.32
CA GLY A 101 2.01 -4.75 -7.21
C GLY A 101 3.41 -5.36 -7.22
N VAL A 102 4.46 -4.53 -7.30
CA VAL A 102 5.85 -5.01 -7.20
C VAL A 102 6.12 -5.61 -5.81
N SER A 103 5.59 -4.99 -4.75
CA SER A 103 5.69 -5.54 -3.39
C SER A 103 5.02 -6.91 -3.29
N ALA A 104 3.86 -7.09 -3.92
CA ALA A 104 3.17 -8.38 -3.97
C ALA A 104 4.00 -9.45 -4.67
N VAL A 105 4.59 -9.14 -5.84
CA VAL A 105 5.46 -10.09 -6.55
C VAL A 105 6.67 -10.49 -5.71
N ILE A 106 7.31 -9.52 -5.03
CA ILE A 106 8.47 -9.77 -4.16
C ILE A 106 8.07 -10.68 -2.98
N GLU A 107 6.94 -10.38 -2.32
CA GLU A 107 6.44 -11.17 -1.20
C GLU A 107 5.97 -12.57 -1.63
N PHE A 108 5.34 -12.71 -2.80
CA PHE A 108 5.01 -14.02 -3.37
C PHE A 108 6.28 -14.83 -3.64
N HIS A 109 7.29 -14.24 -4.28
CA HIS A 109 8.53 -14.93 -4.57
C HIS A 109 9.31 -15.33 -3.30
N SER A 110 9.27 -14.49 -2.26
CA SER A 110 9.92 -14.77 -0.98
C SER A 110 9.16 -15.80 -0.13
N SER A 111 7.85 -15.95 -0.34
CA SER A 111 6.98 -16.88 0.40
C SER A 111 7.10 -18.35 -0.02
N VAL A 112 7.63 -18.64 -1.21
CA VAL A 112 7.79 -19.99 -1.75
C VAL A 112 9.13 -20.57 -1.31
N ASP A 113 9.10 -21.64 -0.53
CA ASP A 113 10.28 -22.47 -0.28
C ASP A 113 10.45 -23.46 -1.45
N TYR A 114 11.32 -23.13 -2.41
CA TYR A 114 11.60 -23.96 -3.58
C TYR A 114 12.23 -25.33 -3.26
N THR A 115 12.71 -25.52 -2.03
CA THR A 115 13.32 -26.77 -1.59
C THR A 115 12.29 -27.79 -1.09
N TYR A 116 11.14 -27.32 -0.59
CA TYR A 116 10.08 -28.19 -0.04
C TYR A 116 8.68 -27.92 -0.61
N LEU A 117 8.52 -26.98 -1.56
CA LEU A 117 7.23 -26.56 -2.16
C LEU A 117 6.15 -26.22 -1.11
N ASN A 118 6.57 -25.80 0.08
CA ASN A 118 5.68 -25.42 1.18
C ASN A 118 5.63 -23.90 1.30
N TRP A 119 4.42 -23.37 1.49
CA TRP A 119 4.18 -21.94 1.72
C TRP A 119 4.48 -21.61 3.18
N GLY A 120 5.26 -20.55 3.43
CA GLY A 120 5.43 -20.03 4.78
C GLY A 120 4.23 -19.16 5.19
N GLU A 121 3.49 -19.53 6.24
CA GLU A 121 2.24 -18.85 6.64
C GLU A 121 2.36 -17.33 6.85
N LYS A 122 3.46 -16.86 7.46
CA LYS A 122 3.73 -15.43 7.66
C LYS A 122 3.73 -14.66 6.33
N TRP A 123 4.35 -15.25 5.32
CA TRP A 123 4.69 -14.58 4.06
C TRP A 123 3.50 -14.50 3.11
N ASN A 124 2.51 -15.38 3.28
CA ASN A 124 1.26 -15.30 2.57
C ASN A 124 0.47 -14.02 2.94
N LEU A 125 0.49 -13.61 4.21
CA LEU A 125 -0.24 -12.42 4.66
C LEU A 125 0.31 -11.12 4.07
N ALA A 126 1.63 -10.97 3.99
CA ALA A 126 2.27 -9.79 3.38
C ALA A 126 2.00 -9.71 1.86
N ALA A 127 2.02 -10.85 1.17
CA ALA A 127 1.70 -10.94 -0.26
C ALA A 127 0.22 -10.61 -0.54
N ILE A 128 -0.70 -11.11 0.29
CA ILE A 128 -2.13 -10.79 0.19
C ILE A 128 -2.35 -9.30 0.45
N ASP A 129 -1.79 -8.75 1.52
CA ASP A 129 -1.96 -7.35 1.91
C ASP A 129 -1.47 -6.39 0.81
N SER A 130 -0.26 -6.62 0.29
CA SER A 130 0.27 -5.82 -0.84
C SER A 130 -0.56 -5.96 -2.13
N THR A 131 -1.15 -7.12 -2.40
CA THR A 131 -2.08 -7.30 -3.53
C THR A 131 -3.36 -6.51 -3.35
N ILE A 132 -3.93 -6.52 -2.14
CA ILE A 132 -5.12 -5.72 -1.81
C ILE A 132 -4.79 -4.23 -1.93
N LEU A 133 -3.64 -3.80 -1.43
CA LEU A 133 -3.18 -2.42 -1.53
C LEU A 133 -3.00 -1.96 -2.99
N ALA A 134 -2.43 -2.82 -3.84
CA ALA A 134 -2.29 -2.57 -5.27
C ALA A 134 -3.66 -2.39 -5.96
N PHE A 135 -4.59 -3.30 -5.66
CA PHE A 135 -5.95 -3.25 -6.21
C PHE A 135 -6.72 -2.02 -5.73
N LEU A 136 -6.63 -1.71 -4.43
CA LEU A 136 -7.29 -0.55 -3.82
C LEU A 136 -6.82 0.76 -4.49
N HIS A 137 -5.52 0.93 -4.71
CA HIS A 137 -5.01 2.10 -5.42
C HIS A 137 -5.37 2.15 -6.91
N ALA A 138 -5.55 0.99 -7.56
CA ALA A 138 -6.12 0.96 -8.90
C ALA A 138 -7.57 1.44 -8.90
N VAL A 139 -8.38 0.98 -7.94
CA VAL A 139 -9.78 1.45 -7.76
C VAL A 139 -9.82 2.96 -7.49
N ILE A 140 -8.94 3.48 -6.65
CA ILE A 140 -8.80 4.93 -6.42
C ILE A 140 -8.48 5.65 -7.73
N ALA A 141 -7.50 5.18 -8.51
CA ALA A 141 -7.13 5.80 -9.77
C ALA A 141 -8.30 5.82 -10.78
N PHE A 142 -9.10 4.74 -10.85
CA PHE A 142 -10.31 4.72 -11.69
C PHE A 142 -11.44 5.60 -11.14
N ALA A 143 -11.55 5.74 -9.81
CA ALA A 143 -12.58 6.58 -9.19
C ALA A 143 -12.26 8.08 -9.28
N LEU A 144 -11.00 8.45 -9.52
CA LEU A 144 -10.53 9.83 -9.72
C LEU A 144 -10.64 10.32 -11.18
N ASN A 145 -10.91 9.41 -12.13
CA ASN A 145 -11.11 9.71 -13.55
C ASN A 145 -12.60 9.91 -13.88
#